data_AF-N0BAF0-F1
#
_entry.id   AF-N0BAF0-F1
#
_cell.length_a   1.000
_cell.length_b   1.000
_cell.length_c   1.000
_cell.angle_alpha   90.00
_cell.angle_beta   90.00
_cell.angle_gamma   90.00
#
_symmetry.space_group_name_H-M   'P 1'
#
loop_
_entity.id
_entity.type
_entity.pdbx_description
1 polymer ?
#
loop_
_entity_poly.entity_id
_entity_poly.type
_entity_poly.pdbx_seq_one_letter_code
_entity_poly.pdbx_strand_id
1 'polypeptide(L)'
;MAFNRINLRSQAESVEERRHAAQQKRKRLQTEEARYTLILHSARKKLGISIHEYCLADSVHKLSSTHSPVPGWCFASKEQLGQSLGFSRQSIHAMIKRLRDVDLIELQPETGYLRSTQKWRDTVEVTKAMVFGD
;
A
#
# COMPACT_ATOMS: atom_id res chain seq x y z
N MET A 1 30.95 51.06 -1.33
CA MET A 1 30.40 49.72 -1.63
C MET A 1 29.76 49.18 -0.36
N ALA A 2 28.42 49.15 -0.29
CA ALA A 2 27.72 48.69 0.91
C ALA A 2 27.67 47.15 0.88
N PHE A 3 28.41 46.51 1.79
CA PHE A 3 28.29 45.08 2.02
C PHE A 3 26.89 44.79 2.55
N ASN A 4 26.09 44.08 1.74
CA ASN A 4 24.80 43.57 2.14
C ASN A 4 25.03 42.58 3.29
N ARG A 5 24.90 43.06 4.53
CA ARG A 5 24.95 42.23 5.74
C ARG A 5 23.71 41.35 5.69
N ILE A 6 23.88 40.18 5.06
CA ILE A 6 22.93 39.09 5.13
C ILE A 6 22.60 38.89 6.61
N ASN A 7 21.34 39.14 6.98
CA ASN A 7 20.87 39.03 8.35
C ASN A 7 20.87 37.55 8.74
N LEU A 8 22.01 37.08 9.28
CA LEU A 8 22.26 35.70 9.71
C LEU A 8 21.16 35.13 10.61
N ARG A 9 20.46 35.96 11.39
CA ARG A 9 19.32 35.52 12.23
C ARG A 9 18.12 35.12 11.38
N SER A 10 17.73 35.96 10.41
CA SER A 10 16.62 35.65 9.49
C SER A 10 16.88 34.39 8.64
N GLN A 11 18.14 34.13 8.29
CA GLN A 11 18.50 32.91 7.58
C GLN A 11 18.48 31.68 8.50
N ALA A 12 18.96 31.79 9.74
CA ALA A 12 18.90 30.72 10.73
C ALA A 12 17.45 30.32 11.06
N GLU A 13 16.56 31.31 11.27
CA GLU A 13 15.13 31.11 11.49
C GLU A 13 14.48 30.39 10.29
N SER A 14 14.79 30.80 9.06
CA SER A 14 14.28 30.13 7.85
C SER A 14 14.75 28.67 7.69
N VAL A 15 15.94 28.34 8.20
CA VAL A 15 16.48 26.97 8.17
C VAL A 15 15.81 26.12 9.24
N GLU A 16 15.54 26.69 10.41
CA GLU A 16 14.86 26.03 11.52
C GLU A 16 13.38 25.72 11.19
N GLU A 17 12.68 26.67 10.58
CA GLU A 17 11.31 26.47 10.05
C GLU A 17 11.26 25.35 9.01
N ARG A 18 12.21 25.33 8.07
CA ARG A 18 12.33 24.26 7.05
C ARG A 18 12.60 22.90 7.69
N ARG A 19 13.43 22.84 8.74
CA ARG A 19 13.69 21.61 9.50
C ARG A 19 12.45 21.12 10.21
N HIS A 20 11.71 22.00 10.90
CA HIS A 20 10.45 21.66 11.57
C HIS A 20 9.40 21.16 10.58
N ALA A 21 9.22 21.84 9.44
CA ALA A 21 8.30 21.42 8.39
C ALA A 21 8.69 20.04 7.80
N ALA A 22 9.98 19.80 7.56
CA ALA A 22 10.47 18.50 7.10
C ALA A 22 10.26 17.39 8.13
N GLN A 23 10.45 17.69 9.42
CA GLN A 23 10.27 16.74 10.52
C GLN A 23 8.79 16.40 10.72
N GLN A 24 7.89 17.39 10.62
CA GLN A 24 6.45 17.18 10.61
C GLN A 24 6.00 16.36 9.39
N LYS A 25 6.49 16.70 8.19
CA LYS A 25 6.22 15.94 6.95
C LYS A 25 6.68 14.49 7.08
N ARG A 26 7.88 14.25 7.62
CA ARG A 26 8.43 12.91 7.86
C ARG A 26 7.60 12.14 8.89
N LYS A 27 7.16 12.79 9.97
CA LYS A 27 6.28 12.16 10.98
C LYS A 27 4.93 11.76 10.37
N ARG A 28 4.37 12.61 9.51
CA ARG A 28 3.14 12.30 8.76
C ARG A 28 3.31 11.10 7.82
N LEU A 29 4.42 11.06 7.07
CA LEU A 29 4.79 9.93 6.19
C LEU A 29 5.16 8.65 6.96
N GLN A 30 5.44 8.73 8.26
CA GLN A 30 5.63 7.56 9.13
C GLN A 30 4.29 7.04 9.68
N THR A 31 3.32 7.93 9.90
CA THR A 31 1.96 7.57 10.35
C THR A 31 1.07 7.06 9.21
N GLU A 32 1.24 7.59 8.00
CA GLU A 32 0.83 6.88 6.79
C GLU A 32 1.78 5.69 6.72
N GLU A 33 1.38 4.53 7.27
CA GLU A 33 2.18 3.31 7.19
C GLU A 33 2.75 3.24 5.78
N ALA A 34 4.08 3.23 5.62
CA ALA A 34 4.76 3.30 4.34
C ALA A 34 4.52 1.99 3.55
N ARG A 35 3.27 1.78 3.14
CA ARG A 35 2.79 0.64 2.38
C ARG A 35 3.07 0.96 0.93
N TYR A 36 3.95 0.16 0.35
CA TYR A 36 4.21 0.18 -1.07
C TYR A 36 3.79 -1.16 -1.66
N THR A 37 3.40 -1.13 -2.92
CA THR A 37 3.20 -2.34 -3.72
C THR A 37 4.37 -2.47 -4.68
N LEU A 38 5.07 -3.61 -4.61
CA LEU A 38 6.03 -3.99 -5.64
C LEU A 38 5.30 -4.76 -6.73
N ILE A 39 5.20 -4.16 -7.93
CA ILE A 39 4.47 -4.77 -9.04
C ILE A 39 5.41 -5.69 -9.83
N LEU A 40 5.21 -6.99 -9.70
CA LEU A 40 5.85 -7.99 -10.56
C LEU A 40 5.06 -8.10 -11.86
N HIS A 41 5.48 -7.34 -12.88
CA HIS A 41 4.73 -7.26 -14.13
C HIS A 41 4.54 -8.62 -14.82
N SER A 42 5.49 -9.55 -14.70
CA SER A 42 5.37 -10.92 -15.21
C SER A 42 4.23 -11.68 -14.52
N ALA A 43 4.22 -11.70 -13.18
CA ALA A 43 3.16 -12.32 -12.39
C ALA A 43 1.79 -11.67 -12.66
N ARG A 44 1.72 -10.33 -12.68
CA ARG A 44 0.50 -9.59 -13.02
C ARG A 44 -0.07 -10.00 -14.38
N LYS A 45 0.79 -10.04 -15.42
CA LYS A 45 0.39 -10.45 -16.77
C LYS A 45 -0.06 -11.91 -16.80
N LYS A 46 0.63 -12.81 -16.10
CA LYS A 46 0.25 -14.24 -15.98
C LYS A 46 -1.12 -14.42 -15.32
N LEU A 47 -1.43 -13.59 -14.33
CA LEU A 47 -2.73 -13.58 -13.65
C LEU A 47 -3.85 -12.89 -14.45
N GLY A 48 -3.51 -12.16 -15.51
CA GLY A 48 -4.50 -11.46 -16.34
C GLY A 48 -5.21 -10.30 -15.64
N ILE A 49 -4.57 -9.67 -14.65
CA ILE A 49 -5.17 -8.58 -13.86
C ILE A 49 -4.55 -7.21 -14.20
N SER A 50 -5.31 -6.16 -13.96
CA SER A 50 -4.86 -4.77 -14.05
C SER A 50 -3.85 -4.44 -12.95
N ILE A 51 -3.17 -3.30 -13.10
CA ILE A 51 -2.26 -2.79 -12.06
C ILE A 51 -3.03 -2.44 -10.78
N HIS A 52 -4.22 -1.87 -10.90
CA HIS A 52 -5.03 -1.48 -9.73
C HIS A 52 -5.51 -2.71 -8.94
N GLU A 53 -5.97 -3.74 -9.65
CA GLU A 53 -6.34 -5.02 -9.04
C GLU A 53 -5.14 -5.69 -8.35
N TYR A 54 -3.96 -5.61 -8.97
CA TYR A 54 -2.72 -6.09 -8.35
C TYR A 54 -2.42 -5.35 -7.04
N CYS A 55 -2.49 -4.02 -7.01
CA CYS A 55 -2.25 -3.24 -5.80
C CYS A 55 -3.25 -3.56 -4.69
N LEU A 56 -4.51 -3.78 -5.04
CA LEU A 56 -5.54 -4.18 -4.09
C LEU A 56 -5.26 -5.59 -3.53
N ALA A 57 -4.98 -6.57 -4.38
CA ALA A 57 -4.69 -7.94 -3.97
C ALA A 57 -3.42 -8.02 -3.10
N ASP A 58 -2.37 -7.27 -3.46
CA ASP A 58 -1.14 -7.14 -2.68
C ASP A 58 -1.39 -6.52 -1.29
N SER A 59 -2.23 -5.48 -1.24
CA SER A 59 -2.63 -4.87 0.03
C SER A 59 -3.41 -5.85 0.91
N VAL A 60 -4.38 -6.58 0.34
CA VAL A 60 -5.13 -7.63 1.04
C VAL A 60 -4.18 -8.70 1.54
N HIS A 61 -3.24 -9.17 0.71
CA HIS A 61 -2.26 -10.19 1.09
C HIS A 61 -1.43 -9.76 2.31
N LYS A 62 -0.83 -8.57 2.26
CA LYS A 62 -0.01 -8.01 3.34
C LYS A 62 -0.81 -7.79 4.63
N LEU A 63 -2.04 -7.32 4.51
CA LEU A 63 -2.93 -7.08 5.65
C LEU A 63 -3.55 -8.37 6.22
N SER A 64 -3.53 -9.46 5.46
CA SER A 64 -3.96 -10.79 5.91
C SER A 64 -2.89 -11.59 6.63
N SER A 65 -1.88 -10.92 7.21
CA SER A 65 -0.79 -11.59 7.94
C SER A 65 -1.27 -12.23 9.25
N THR A 66 -0.47 -13.14 9.80
CA THR A 66 -0.70 -13.77 11.11
C THR A 66 -0.66 -12.77 12.27
N HIS A 67 0.00 -11.63 12.08
CA HIS A 67 0.10 -10.54 13.05
C HIS A 67 -1.03 -9.51 12.92
N SER A 68 -1.97 -9.72 12.00
CA SER A 68 -3.15 -8.87 11.92
C SER A 68 -4.06 -9.08 13.14
N PRO A 69 -4.85 -8.07 13.56
CA PRO A 69 -5.84 -8.19 14.62
C PRO A 69 -6.83 -9.34 14.43
N VAL A 70 -7.06 -9.78 13.19
CA VAL A 70 -7.83 -10.98 12.85
C VAL A 70 -6.91 -11.92 12.06
N PRO A 71 -6.18 -12.81 12.74
CA PRO A 71 -5.09 -13.57 12.13
C PRO A 71 -5.48 -14.26 10.82
N GLY A 72 -4.67 -14.03 9.79
CA GLY A 72 -4.91 -14.58 8.46
C GLY A 72 -5.94 -13.81 7.62
N TRP A 73 -6.57 -12.74 8.12
CA TRP A 73 -7.61 -12.01 7.42
C TRP A 73 -7.32 -10.50 7.36
N CYS A 74 -7.54 -9.91 6.19
CA CYS A 74 -7.58 -8.47 6.03
C CYS A 74 -8.91 -7.93 6.58
N PHE A 75 -8.86 -7.40 7.80
CA PHE A 75 -9.99 -6.77 8.49
C PHE A 75 -10.26 -5.33 8.02
N ALA A 76 -9.36 -4.74 7.22
CA ALA A 76 -9.52 -3.37 6.73
C ALA A 76 -10.82 -3.19 5.95
N SER A 77 -11.51 -2.07 6.22
CA SER A 77 -12.74 -1.73 5.53
C SER A 77 -12.47 -1.37 4.07
N LYS A 78 -13.51 -1.46 3.25
CA LYS A 78 -13.39 -1.20 1.79
C LYS A 78 -13.16 0.29 1.54
N GLU A 79 -13.66 1.13 2.45
CA GLU A 79 -13.37 2.56 2.53
C GLU A 79 -11.88 2.81 2.83
N GLN A 80 -11.32 2.15 3.84
CA GLN A 80 -9.91 2.27 4.21
C GLN A 80 -8.98 1.82 3.08
N LEU A 81 -9.30 0.71 2.42
CA LEU A 81 -8.57 0.24 1.24
C LEU A 81 -8.64 1.26 0.08
N GLY A 82 -9.82 1.84 -0.16
CA GLY A 82 -10.01 2.88 -1.16
C GLY A 82 -9.18 4.13 -0.87
N GLN A 83 -9.25 4.65 0.36
CA GLN A 83 -8.45 5.80 0.79
C GLN A 83 -6.94 5.55 0.67
N SER A 84 -6.47 4.38 1.11
CA SER A 84 -5.04 4.03 1.08
C SER A 84 -4.49 3.90 -0.34
N LEU A 85 -5.30 3.39 -1.28
CA LEU A 85 -4.88 3.12 -2.65
C LEU A 85 -5.27 4.23 -3.64
N GLY A 86 -6.04 5.24 -3.20
CA GLY A 86 -6.54 6.30 -4.06
C GLY A 86 -7.68 5.87 -4.99
N PHE A 87 -8.52 4.93 -4.57
CA PHE A 87 -9.64 4.41 -5.35
C PHE A 87 -10.98 4.71 -4.70
N SER A 88 -12.00 4.91 -5.53
CA SER A 88 -13.37 5.03 -5.04
C SER A 88 -13.84 3.71 -4.41
N ARG A 89 -14.77 3.79 -3.45
CA ARG A 89 -15.38 2.61 -2.86
C ARG A 89 -16.03 1.69 -3.91
N GLN A 90 -16.66 2.26 -4.94
CA GLN A 90 -17.26 1.49 -6.04
C GLN A 90 -16.20 0.71 -6.82
N SER A 91 -15.06 1.35 -7.13
CA SER A 91 -13.92 0.70 -7.78
C SER A 91 -13.37 -0.44 -6.93
N ILE A 92 -13.27 -0.27 -5.61
CA ILE A 92 -12.85 -1.32 -4.68
C ILE A 92 -13.82 -2.52 -4.76
N HIS A 93 -15.14 -2.30 -4.71
CA HIS A 93 -16.11 -3.38 -4.83
C HIS A 93 -16.02 -4.11 -6.18
N ALA A 94 -15.85 -3.37 -7.28
CA ALA A 94 -15.70 -3.96 -8.62
C ALA A 94 -14.43 -4.82 -8.73
N MET A 95 -13.30 -4.31 -8.23
CA MET A 95 -12.04 -5.06 -8.21
C MET A 95 -12.12 -6.27 -7.28
N ILE A 96 -12.75 -6.16 -6.11
CA ILE A 96 -12.93 -7.31 -5.21
C ILE A 96 -13.73 -8.42 -5.91
N LYS A 97 -14.84 -8.06 -6.55
CA LYS A 97 -15.64 -8.99 -7.34
C LYS A 97 -14.78 -9.67 -8.41
N ARG A 98 -14.06 -8.87 -9.21
CA ARG A 98 -13.25 -9.40 -10.30
C ARG A 98 -12.13 -10.32 -9.82
N LEU A 99 -11.42 -9.94 -8.76
CA LEU A 99 -10.36 -10.73 -8.14
C LEU A 99 -10.89 -12.04 -7.52
N ARG A 100 -12.11 -12.03 -6.97
CA ARG A 100 -12.79 -13.25 -6.53
C ARG A 100 -13.16 -14.16 -7.70
N ASP A 101 -13.70 -13.59 -8.78
CA ASP A 101 -14.09 -14.35 -9.98
C ASP A 101 -12.89 -15.06 -10.64
N VAL A 102 -11.66 -14.55 -10.45
CA VAL A 102 -10.41 -15.19 -10.92
C VAL A 102 -9.65 -15.94 -9.83
N ASP A 103 -10.29 -16.18 -8.68
CA ASP A 103 -9.76 -16.95 -7.55
C ASP A 103 -8.42 -16.40 -6.99
N LEU A 104 -8.31 -15.08 -6.88
CA LEU A 104 -7.14 -14.41 -6.28
C LEU A 104 -7.35 -13.93 -4.86
N ILE A 105 -8.61 -13.68 -4.49
CA ILE A 105 -9.02 -13.38 -3.12
C ILE A 105 -10.31 -14.11 -2.78
N GLU A 106 -10.47 -14.41 -1.50
CA GLU A 106 -11.68 -14.97 -0.91
C GLU A 106 -12.26 -14.03 0.15
N LEU A 107 -13.56 -14.22 0.42
CA LEU A 107 -14.32 -13.43 1.38
C LEU A 107 -14.81 -14.37 2.49
N GLN A 108 -14.59 -13.99 3.75
CA GLN A 108 -15.20 -14.67 4.88
C GLN A 108 -16.72 -14.38 4.89
N PRO A 109 -17.61 -15.39 4.85
CA PRO A 109 -19.05 -15.19 4.72
C PRO A 109 -19.67 -14.36 5.86
N GLU A 110 -19.18 -14.52 7.09
CA GLU A 110 -19.79 -13.94 8.29
C GLU A 110 -19.41 -12.47 8.49
N THR A 111 -18.17 -12.12 8.16
CA THR A 111 -17.59 -10.79 8.47
C THR A 111 -17.35 -9.94 7.23
N GLY A 112 -17.28 -10.55 6.05
CA GLY A 112 -16.82 -9.90 4.82
C GLY A 112 -15.33 -9.57 4.81
N TYR A 113 -14.51 -10.17 5.69
CA TYR A 113 -13.05 -10.00 5.64
C TYR A 113 -12.46 -10.67 4.41
N LEU A 114 -11.33 -10.12 3.95
CA LEU A 114 -10.69 -10.54 2.70
C LEU A 114 -9.41 -11.32 2.98
N ARG A 115 -9.05 -12.24 2.11
CA ARG A 115 -7.75 -12.92 2.14
C ARG A 115 -7.31 -13.27 0.74
N SER A 116 -6.01 -13.22 0.47
CA SER A 116 -5.45 -13.74 -0.79
C SER A 116 -5.48 -15.27 -0.81
N THR A 117 -5.84 -15.86 -1.95
CA THR A 117 -5.86 -17.32 -2.11
C THR A 117 -4.45 -17.89 -2.28
N GLN A 118 -4.35 -19.22 -2.36
CA GLN A 118 -3.09 -19.89 -2.67
C GLN A 118 -2.58 -19.53 -4.08
N LYS A 119 -3.49 -19.33 -5.05
CA LYS A 119 -3.15 -18.92 -6.42
C LYS A 119 -2.34 -17.61 -6.47
N TRP A 120 -2.68 -16.65 -5.60
CA TRP A 120 -1.88 -15.43 -5.44
C TRP A 120 -0.47 -15.76 -4.95
N ARG A 121 -0.34 -16.54 -3.87
CA ARG A 121 0.96 -16.91 -3.27
C ARG A 121 1.85 -17.66 -4.26
N ASP A 122 1.32 -18.68 -4.92
CA ASP A 122 2.04 -19.53 -5.88
C ASP A 122 2.49 -18.76 -7.12
N THR A 123 1.86 -17.62 -7.42
CA THR A 123 2.21 -16.81 -8.58
C THR A 123 3.08 -15.63 -8.20
N VAL A 124 2.69 -14.84 -7.21
CA VAL A 124 3.34 -13.57 -6.88
C VAL A 124 4.50 -13.78 -5.92
N GLU A 125 4.29 -14.45 -4.78
CA GLU A 125 5.35 -14.65 -3.78
C GLU A 125 6.45 -15.57 -4.31
N VAL A 126 6.08 -16.62 -5.06
CA VAL A 126 7.06 -17.49 -5.74
C VAL A 126 7.86 -16.71 -6.79
N THR A 127 7.21 -15.89 -7.62
CA THR A 127 7.94 -15.05 -8.59
C THR A 127 8.85 -14.05 -7.87
N LYS A 128 8.39 -13.48 -6.75
CA LYS A 128 9.17 -12.56 -5.94
C LYS A 128 10.44 -13.24 -5.41
N ALA A 129 10.31 -14.42 -4.81
CA ALA A 129 11.44 -15.21 -4.31
C ALA A 129 12.43 -15.57 -5.45
N MET A 130 11.94 -15.94 -6.63
CA MET A 130 12.80 -16.21 -7.80
C MET A 130 13.58 -14.98 -8.28
N VAL A 131 13.00 -13.78 -8.18
CA VAL A 131 13.61 -12.55 -8.69
C VAL A 131 14.58 -11.94 -7.68
N PHE A 132 14.25 -11.97 -6.38
CA PHE A 132 15.02 -11.28 -5.34
C PHE A 132 15.88 -12.21 -4.48
N GLY A 133 15.66 -13.53 -4.53
CA GLY A 133 16.50 -14.51 -3.83
C GLY A 133 16.33 -14.52 -2.31
N ASP A 134 15.17 -14.09 -1.81
CA ASP A 134 14.81 -14.11 -0.38
C ASP A 134 14.36 -15.50 0.09
#